data_AF-A0A1B3P5M7-F1
#
_entry.id   AF-A0A1B3P5M7-F1
#
_cell.length_a   1.000
_cell.length_b   1.000
_cell.length_c   1.000
_cell.angle_alpha   90.00
_cell.angle_beta   90.00
_cell.angle_gamma   90.00
#
_symmetry.space_group_name_H-M   'P 1'
#
loop_
_entity.id
_entity.type
_entity.pdbx_description
1 polymer ?
#
loop_
_entity_poly.entity_id
_entity_poly.type
_entity_poly.pdbx_seq_one_letter_code
_entity_poly.pdbx_strand_id
1 'polypeptide(L)'
;MQTQTCLHVWAPFDYRYDFHKWLIVHIIINVYVVAHGCGILGIFDVVFYIIVFHLIGHIKVLKYKIKTQFEGDLDDEEVKKRLVNVIKYHAFIIKFFKDVEAAFGINVSGNYLNNLIADSLMLYNLMIIAQDKGTVIIFVVMTTVCITELILMSFILEEVRIQSDDLPELIYFMPWENWSLNNKKMLVLILLRIQPELAFVAAGGLRAGVRPMTSIIKSTFSYYVMLKSSMRE
;
A
#
# COMPACT_ATOMS: atom_id res chain seq x y z
N MET A 1 10.82 4.22 -44.09
CA MET A 1 10.05 3.44 -43.09
C MET A 1 9.97 4.33 -41.86
N GLN A 2 8.77 4.66 -41.38
CA GLN A 2 8.61 5.58 -40.24
C GLN A 2 8.93 4.83 -38.95
N THR A 3 9.93 5.30 -38.20
CA THR A 3 10.35 4.69 -36.94
C THR A 3 9.48 5.18 -35.78
N GLN A 4 8.92 4.26 -34.98
CA GLN A 4 8.05 4.57 -33.85
C GLN A 4 8.85 4.73 -32.54
N THR A 5 8.34 5.52 -31.59
CA THR A 5 8.93 5.69 -30.24
C THR A 5 7.85 5.52 -29.17
N CYS A 6 8.22 5.05 -27.98
CA CYS A 6 7.27 4.80 -26.88
C CYS A 6 6.66 6.08 -26.32
N LEU A 7 7.43 7.18 -26.21
CA LEU A 7 6.92 8.51 -25.91
C LEU A 7 7.04 9.39 -27.16
N HIS A 8 5.99 10.17 -27.42
CA HIS A 8 6.02 11.23 -28.42
C HIS A 8 6.62 12.50 -27.80
N VAL A 9 7.94 12.61 -27.87
CA VAL A 9 8.66 13.81 -27.45
C VAL A 9 8.82 14.74 -28.66
N TRP A 10 8.36 15.99 -28.52
CA TRP A 10 8.61 17.01 -29.53
C TRP A 10 10.10 17.38 -29.50
N ALA A 11 10.76 17.28 -30.65
CA ALA A 11 12.14 17.71 -30.85
C ALA A 11 12.18 18.72 -32.00
N PRO A 12 13.08 19.72 -31.96
CA PRO A 12 13.19 20.75 -33.00
C PRO A 12 13.72 20.21 -34.35
N PHE A 13 14.05 18.92 -34.44
CA PHE A 13 14.54 18.24 -35.64
C PHE A 13 13.72 16.98 -35.94
N ASP A 14 13.59 16.65 -37.23
CA ASP A 14 12.89 15.44 -37.65
C ASP A 14 13.77 14.19 -37.44
N TYR A 15 13.36 13.37 -36.48
CA TYR A 15 14.02 12.11 -36.11
C TYR A 15 13.24 10.88 -36.60
N ARG A 16 12.12 11.04 -37.31
CA ARG A 16 11.23 9.91 -37.70
C ARG A 16 11.68 9.17 -38.95
N TYR A 17 12.52 9.80 -39.75
CA TYR A 17 12.97 9.30 -41.05
C TYR A 17 14.47 9.03 -41.12
N ASP A 18 15.23 9.45 -40.10
CA ASP A 18 16.68 9.25 -40.01
C ASP A 18 16.99 8.30 -38.85
N PHE A 19 17.50 7.11 -39.18
CA PHE A 19 17.75 6.05 -38.20
C PHE A 19 18.76 6.44 -37.13
N HIS A 20 19.79 7.23 -37.46
CA HIS A 20 20.78 7.66 -36.47
C HIS A 20 20.19 8.66 -35.48
N LYS A 21 19.41 9.63 -35.97
CA LYS A 21 18.71 10.59 -35.10
C LYS A 21 17.62 9.90 -34.28
N TRP A 22 16.91 8.95 -34.88
CA TRP A 22 15.93 8.14 -34.17
C TRP A 22 16.57 7.35 -33.03
N LEU A 23 17.70 6.68 -33.27
CA LEU A 23 18.38 5.85 -32.27
C LEU A 23 18.89 6.68 -31.09
N ILE A 24 19.41 7.88 -31.36
CA ILE A 24 19.79 8.85 -30.31
C ILE A 24 18.57 9.27 -29.48
N VAL A 25 17.47 9.67 -30.11
CA VAL A 25 16.24 10.09 -29.40
C VAL A 25 15.59 8.92 -28.66
N HIS A 26 15.64 7.72 -29.21
CA HIS A 26 15.05 6.53 -28.61
C HIS A 26 15.86 6.09 -27.38
N ILE A 27 17.18 5.96 -27.50
CA ILE A 27 18.02 5.50 -26.38
C ILE A 27 18.19 6.59 -25.33
N ILE A 28 18.59 7.80 -25.73
CA ILE A 28 19.00 8.85 -24.78
C ILE A 28 17.81 9.53 -24.14
N ILE A 29 16.70 9.71 -24.87
CA ILE A 29 15.54 10.46 -24.35
C ILE A 29 14.46 9.49 -23.89
N ASN A 30 13.97 8.60 -24.75
CA ASN A 30 12.84 7.74 -24.38
C ASN A 30 13.21 6.72 -23.30
N VAL A 31 14.21 5.87 -23.57
CA VAL A 31 14.58 4.80 -22.64
C VAL A 31 15.07 5.37 -21.31
N TYR A 32 15.93 6.39 -21.35
CA TYR A 32 16.42 7.05 -20.14
C TYR A 32 15.28 7.66 -19.30
N VAL A 33 14.41 8.48 -19.90
CA VAL A 33 13.34 9.17 -19.16
C VAL A 33 12.33 8.18 -18.61
N VAL A 34 11.95 7.16 -19.38
CA VAL A 34 11.00 6.11 -18.91
C VAL A 34 11.65 5.28 -17.79
N ALA A 35 12.89 4.82 -17.97
CA ALA A 35 13.56 3.99 -16.98
C ALA A 35 13.79 4.75 -15.67
N HIS A 36 14.23 6.01 -15.73
CA HIS A 36 14.41 6.83 -14.54
C HIS A 36 13.08 7.21 -13.88
N GLY A 37 12.05 7.56 -14.66
CA GLY A 37 10.73 7.89 -14.12
C GLY A 37 10.09 6.71 -13.39
N CYS A 38 10.01 5.55 -14.04
CA CYS A 38 9.52 4.32 -13.41
C CYS A 38 10.38 3.89 -12.23
N GLY A 39 11.71 4.03 -12.33
CA GLY A 39 12.64 3.70 -11.26
C GLY A 39 12.42 4.54 -10.00
N ILE A 40 12.25 5.85 -10.13
CA ILE A 40 12.03 6.74 -8.96
C ILE A 40 10.73 6.41 -8.24
N LEU A 41 9.64 6.21 -9.00
CA LEU A 41 8.34 5.84 -8.43
C LEU A 41 8.42 4.48 -7.73
N GLY A 42 8.96 3.47 -8.42
CA GLY A 42 9.10 2.13 -7.86
C GLY A 42 9.99 2.07 -6.61
N ILE A 43 11.06 2.88 -6.54
CA ILE A 43 11.91 2.97 -5.34
C ILE A 43 11.09 3.51 -4.16
N PHE A 44 10.27 4.54 -4.38
CA PHE A 44 9.43 5.11 -3.33
C PHE A 44 8.44 4.09 -2.77
N ASP A 45 7.76 3.35 -3.65
CA ASP A 45 6.80 2.32 -3.23
C ASP A 45 7.50 1.15 -2.52
N VAL A 46 8.68 0.73 -2.99
CA VAL A 46 9.47 -0.32 -2.32
C VAL A 46 9.88 0.12 -0.91
N VAL A 47 10.36 1.35 -0.75
CA VAL A 47 10.72 1.89 0.58
C VAL A 47 9.50 1.93 1.49
N PHE A 48 8.36 2.37 0.97
CA PHE A 48 7.09 2.36 1.70
C PHE A 48 6.72 0.94 2.16
N TYR A 49 6.73 -0.05 1.26
CA TYR A 49 6.41 -1.43 1.60
C TYR A 49 7.37 -2.00 2.65
N ILE A 50 8.67 -1.75 2.53
CA ILE A 50 9.65 -2.19 3.52
C ILE A 50 9.31 -1.63 4.91
N ILE A 51 8.97 -0.34 5.00
CA ILE A 51 8.61 0.31 6.26
C ILE A 51 7.33 -0.29 6.86
N VAL A 52 6.31 -0.53 6.04
CA VAL A 52 5.06 -1.15 6.49
C VAL A 52 5.28 -2.61 6.91
N PHE A 53 6.11 -3.37 6.19
CA PHE A 53 6.49 -4.72 6.61
C PHE A 53 7.24 -4.74 7.95
N HIS A 54 8.11 -3.75 8.20
CA HIS A 54 8.75 -3.60 9.50
C HIS A 54 7.74 -3.31 10.61
N LEU A 55 6.75 -2.47 10.36
CA LEU A 55 5.64 -2.24 11.30
C LEU A 55 4.88 -3.54 11.60
N ILE A 56 4.50 -4.29 10.57
CA ILE A 56 3.84 -5.61 10.73
C ILE A 56 4.74 -6.55 11.55
N GLY A 57 6.05 -6.55 11.29
CA GLY A 57 7.03 -7.30 12.07
C GLY A 57 7.04 -6.90 13.54
N HIS A 58 7.05 -5.61 13.85
CA HIS A 58 6.99 -5.12 15.22
C HIS A 58 5.72 -5.56 15.95
N ILE A 59 4.57 -5.53 15.27
CA ILE A 59 3.29 -6.03 15.78
C ILE A 59 3.38 -7.55 16.07
N LYS A 60 3.90 -8.35 15.14
CA LYS A 60 4.08 -9.80 15.34
C LYS A 60 5.02 -10.12 16.51
N VAL A 61 6.11 -9.36 16.66
CA VAL A 61 7.02 -9.48 17.81
C VAL A 61 6.31 -9.12 19.12
N LEU A 62 5.46 -8.09 19.13
CA LEU A 62 4.67 -7.73 20.30
C LEU A 62 3.73 -8.89 20.70
N LYS A 63 3.01 -9.49 19.73
CA LYS A 63 2.17 -10.67 19.97
C LYS A 63 2.95 -11.83 20.58
N TYR A 64 4.12 -12.12 20.01
CA TYR A 64 4.97 -13.20 20.51
C TYR A 64 5.43 -12.94 21.95
N LYS A 65 5.83 -11.70 22.26
CA LYS A 65 6.20 -11.31 23.64
C LYS A 65 5.01 -11.45 24.59
N ILE A 66 3.82 -11.01 24.19
CA ILE A 66 2.59 -11.16 24.99
C ILE A 66 2.31 -12.64 25.29
N LYS A 67 2.43 -13.54 24.31
CA LYS A 67 2.16 -14.96 24.51
C LYS A 67 3.18 -15.64 25.42
N THR A 68 4.47 -15.31 25.27
CA THR A 68 5.56 -16.06 25.93
C THR A 68 6.00 -15.46 27.26
N GLN A 69 5.89 -14.14 27.45
CA GLN A 69 6.46 -13.48 28.62
C GLN A 69 5.58 -13.55 29.87
N PHE A 70 4.37 -14.10 29.78
CA PHE A 70 3.46 -14.23 30.93
C PHE A 70 3.14 -15.68 31.28
N GLU A 71 3.89 -16.64 30.72
CA GLU A 71 3.82 -18.05 31.08
C GLU A 71 4.68 -18.33 32.33
N GLY A 72 4.14 -19.14 33.25
CA GLY A 72 4.82 -19.57 34.48
C GLY A 72 4.45 -18.79 35.74
N ASP A 73 5.03 -19.20 36.87
CA ASP A 73 4.81 -18.55 38.16
C ASP A 73 5.73 -17.33 38.27
N LEU A 74 5.16 -16.14 38.13
CA LEU A 74 5.88 -14.87 38.06
C LEU A 74 5.58 -14.04 39.30
N ASP A 75 6.63 -13.51 39.91
CA ASP A 75 6.48 -12.52 40.98
C ASP A 75 5.83 -11.23 40.46
N ASP A 76 5.09 -10.55 41.35
CA ASP A 76 4.27 -9.39 41.00
C ASP A 76 5.11 -8.22 40.45
N GLU A 77 6.33 -8.02 40.94
CA GLU A 77 7.23 -6.96 40.43
C GLU A 77 7.81 -7.32 39.05
N GLU A 78 8.02 -8.60 38.75
CA GLU A 78 8.46 -9.05 37.44
C GLU A 78 7.33 -8.92 36.40
N VAL A 79 6.10 -9.29 36.76
CA VAL A 79 4.89 -9.06 35.94
C VAL A 79 4.76 -7.58 35.61
N LYS A 80 4.87 -6.71 36.61
CA LYS A 80 4.79 -5.26 36.43
C LYS A 80 5.85 -4.75 35.46
N LYS A 81 7.10 -5.19 35.60
CA LYS A 81 8.21 -4.80 34.72
C LYS A 81 7.96 -5.23 33.27
N ARG A 82 7.44 -6.45 33.06
CA ARG A 82 7.09 -6.98 31.73
C ARG A 82 5.92 -6.22 31.11
N LEU A 83 4.86 -5.96 31.87
CA LEU A 83 3.74 -5.13 31.42
C LEU A 83 4.18 -3.74 31.01
N VAL A 84 5.04 -3.07 31.81
CA VAL A 84 5.59 -1.75 31.45
C VAL A 84 6.38 -1.80 30.15
N ASN A 85 7.13 -2.87 29.89
CA ASN A 85 7.86 -3.05 28.63
C ASN A 85 6.88 -3.22 27.45
N VAL A 86 5.84 -4.04 27.62
CA VAL A 86 4.76 -4.21 26.63
C VAL A 86 4.07 -2.87 26.32
N ILE A 87 3.75 -2.07 27.34
CA ILE A 87 3.16 -0.72 27.16
C ILE A 87 4.07 0.17 26.33
N LYS A 88 5.35 0.26 26.72
CA LYS A 88 6.32 1.13 26.03
C LYS A 88 6.51 0.71 24.59
N TYR A 89 6.57 -0.60 24.32
CA TYR A 89 6.73 -1.13 22.98
C TYR A 89 5.47 -0.93 22.12
N HIS A 90 4.27 -1.13 22.67
CA HIS A 90 3.02 -0.83 21.98
C HIS A 90 2.87 0.68 21.68
N ALA A 91 3.25 1.54 22.62
CA ALA A 91 3.27 2.99 22.41
C ALA A 91 4.25 3.41 21.30
N PHE A 92 5.42 2.74 21.22
CA PHE A 92 6.36 2.91 20.12
C PHE A 92 5.75 2.50 18.78
N ILE A 93 5.06 1.35 18.70
CA ILE A 93 4.38 0.89 17.48
C ILE A 93 3.32 1.89 17.01
N ILE A 94 2.48 2.39 17.92
CA ILE A 94 1.47 3.40 17.58
C ILE A 94 2.13 4.67 17.05
N LYS A 95 3.22 5.11 17.68
CA LYS A 95 3.95 6.30 17.22
C LYS A 95 4.53 6.07 15.83
N PHE A 96 5.21 4.93 15.63
CA PHE A 96 5.79 4.56 14.35
C PHE A 96 4.72 4.50 13.25
N PHE A 97 3.57 3.89 13.52
CA PHE A 97 2.44 3.88 12.59
C PHE A 97 1.98 5.28 12.20
N LYS A 98 1.79 6.18 13.17
CA LYS A 98 1.40 7.58 12.90
C LYS A 98 2.44 8.34 12.10
N ASP A 99 3.72 8.09 12.34
CA ASP A 99 4.80 8.70 11.56
C ASP A 99 4.76 8.21 10.10
N VAL A 100 4.44 6.93 9.86
CA VAL A 100 4.24 6.37 8.51
C VAL A 100 2.99 6.96 7.84
N GLU A 101 1.87 7.07 8.56
CA GLU A 101 0.66 7.73 8.05
C GLU A 101 0.94 9.18 7.65
N ALA A 102 1.67 9.93 8.47
CA ALA A 102 2.02 11.32 8.18
C ALA A 102 2.96 11.45 6.98
N ALA A 103 3.95 10.55 6.85
CA ALA A 103 4.93 10.59 5.77
C ALA A 103 4.34 10.14 4.41
N PHE A 104 3.51 9.10 4.42
CA PHE A 104 3.02 8.46 3.18
C PHE A 104 1.54 8.71 2.90
N GLY A 105 0.78 9.34 3.79
CA GLY A 105 -0.67 9.52 3.62
C GLY A 105 -1.06 10.25 2.34
N ILE A 106 -0.29 11.26 1.93
CA ILE A 106 -0.50 11.97 0.65
C ILE A 106 -0.15 11.06 -0.53
N ASN A 107 0.99 10.35 -0.45
CA ASN A 107 1.42 9.40 -1.49
C ASN A 107 0.37 8.31 -1.72
N VAL A 108 -0.18 7.75 -0.64
CA VAL A 108 -1.20 6.71 -0.71
C VAL A 108 -2.48 7.21 -1.40
N SER A 109 -2.97 8.39 -1.02
CA SER A 109 -4.13 9.00 -1.69
C SER A 109 -3.85 9.35 -3.15
N GLY A 110 -2.64 9.84 -3.45
CA GLY A 110 -2.18 10.12 -4.81
C GLY A 110 -2.16 8.86 -5.67
N ASN A 111 -1.63 7.75 -5.15
CA ASN A 111 -1.61 6.46 -5.83
C ASN A 111 -3.03 5.93 -6.08
N TYR A 112 -3.97 6.06 -5.14
CA TYR A 112 -5.36 5.68 -5.38
C TYR A 112 -6.03 6.50 -6.48
N LEU A 113 -5.82 7.81 -6.49
CA LEU A 113 -6.36 8.68 -7.53
C LEU A 113 -5.72 8.37 -8.89
N ASN A 114 -4.41 8.17 -8.91
CA ASN A 114 -3.67 7.79 -10.12
C ASN A 114 -4.19 6.46 -10.68
N ASN A 115 -4.35 5.43 -9.86
CA ASN A 115 -4.90 4.14 -10.30
C ASN A 115 -6.31 4.31 -10.89
N LEU A 116 -7.20 5.08 -10.24
CA LEU A 116 -8.54 5.32 -10.76
C LEU A 116 -8.54 5.95 -12.17
N ILE A 117 -7.67 6.94 -12.40
CA ILE A 117 -7.58 7.65 -13.69
C ILE A 117 -6.83 6.81 -14.72
N ALA A 118 -5.68 6.25 -14.36
CA ALA A 118 -4.84 5.48 -15.26
C ALA A 118 -5.54 4.19 -15.72
N ASP A 119 -6.09 3.40 -14.81
CA ASP A 119 -6.74 2.13 -15.15
C ASP A 119 -7.97 2.36 -16.04
N SER A 120 -8.76 3.41 -15.76
CA SER A 120 -9.93 3.76 -16.58
C SER A 120 -9.55 4.20 -18.00
N LEU A 121 -8.49 5.00 -18.16
CA LEU A 121 -7.96 5.39 -19.47
C LEU A 121 -7.35 4.21 -20.22
N MET A 122 -6.68 3.29 -19.53
CA MET A 122 -6.07 2.12 -20.17
C MET A 122 -7.12 1.14 -20.68
N LEU A 123 -8.18 0.88 -19.91
CA LEU A 123 -9.33 0.10 -20.38
C LEU A 123 -10.04 0.77 -21.56
N TYR A 124 -10.12 2.10 -21.59
CA TYR A 124 -10.65 2.84 -22.73
C TYR A 124 -9.77 2.69 -23.99
N ASN A 125 -8.45 2.80 -23.85
CA ASN A 125 -7.53 2.59 -24.97
C ASN A 125 -7.62 1.17 -25.54
N LEU A 126 -7.78 0.16 -24.68
CA LEU A 126 -8.04 -1.22 -25.10
C LEU A 126 -9.31 -1.35 -25.93
N MET A 127 -10.34 -0.57 -25.61
CA MET A 127 -11.59 -0.57 -26.37
C MET A 127 -11.41 0.00 -27.78
N ILE A 128 -10.65 1.07 -27.95
CA ILE A 128 -10.45 1.73 -29.26
C ILE A 128 -9.49 0.93 -30.15
N ILE A 129 -8.38 0.46 -29.58
CA ILE A 129 -7.24 -0.09 -30.35
C ILE A 129 -7.39 -1.61 -30.59
N ALA A 130 -8.60 -2.16 -30.37
CA ALA A 130 -8.88 -3.60 -30.40
C ALA A 130 -8.49 -4.33 -31.71
N GLN A 131 -8.18 -3.61 -32.80
CA GLN A 131 -7.78 -4.17 -34.08
C GLN A 131 -6.28 -4.44 -34.22
N ASP A 132 -5.40 -3.78 -33.45
CA ASP A 132 -3.96 -4.01 -33.49
C ASP A 132 -3.51 -4.94 -32.35
N LYS A 133 -3.25 -6.22 -32.71
CA LYS A 133 -2.87 -7.26 -31.76
C LYS A 133 -1.61 -6.93 -30.96
N GLY A 134 -0.64 -6.21 -31.55
CA GLY A 134 0.61 -5.87 -30.87
C GLY A 134 0.38 -4.86 -29.75
N THR A 135 -0.34 -3.79 -30.06
CA THR A 135 -0.67 -2.73 -29.11
C THR A 135 -1.62 -3.21 -28.01
N VAL A 136 -2.59 -4.08 -28.34
CA VAL A 136 -3.51 -4.67 -27.34
C VAL A 136 -2.76 -5.43 -26.25
N ILE A 137 -1.75 -6.24 -26.61
CA ILE A 137 -0.97 -7.02 -25.62
C ILE A 137 -0.27 -6.08 -24.63
N ILE A 138 0.32 -4.99 -25.12
CA ILE A 138 1.02 -4.01 -24.28
C ILE A 138 0.06 -3.41 -23.25
N PHE A 139 -1.10 -2.91 -23.69
CA PHE A 139 -2.07 -2.31 -22.79
C PHE A 139 -2.65 -3.32 -21.79
N VAL A 140 -2.91 -4.57 -22.19
CA VAL A 140 -3.38 -5.62 -21.26
C VAL A 140 -2.34 -5.90 -20.17
N VAL A 141 -1.06 -6.05 -20.56
CA VAL A 141 0.02 -6.27 -19.61
C VAL A 141 0.14 -5.07 -18.65
N MET A 142 0.14 -3.85 -19.17
CA MET A 142 0.22 -2.66 -18.33
C MET A 142 -0.97 -2.56 -17.37
N THR A 143 -2.20 -2.79 -17.83
CA THR A 143 -3.40 -2.74 -16.95
C THR A 143 -3.32 -3.79 -15.85
N THR A 144 -2.82 -4.98 -16.18
CA THR A 144 -2.65 -6.05 -15.19
C THR A 144 -1.63 -5.66 -14.12
N VAL A 145 -0.53 -5.01 -14.51
CA VAL A 145 0.50 -4.52 -13.57
C VAL A 145 -0.07 -3.44 -12.64
N CYS A 146 -0.75 -2.42 -13.18
CA CYS A 146 -1.32 -1.34 -12.37
C CYS A 146 -2.37 -1.85 -11.37
N ILE A 147 -3.28 -2.72 -11.82
CA ILE A 147 -4.27 -3.34 -10.92
C ILE A 147 -3.57 -4.19 -9.84
N THR A 148 -2.50 -4.91 -10.20
CA THR A 148 -1.75 -5.72 -9.21
C THR A 148 -1.07 -4.83 -8.18
N GLU A 149 -0.49 -3.70 -8.60
CA GLU A 149 0.12 -2.72 -7.70
C GLU A 149 -0.90 -2.13 -6.72
N LEU A 150 -2.08 -1.75 -7.21
CA LEU A 150 -3.21 -1.30 -6.41
C LEU A 150 -3.61 -2.36 -5.36
N ILE A 151 -3.72 -3.62 -5.78
CA ILE A 151 -4.06 -4.74 -4.89
C ILE A 151 -2.99 -4.94 -3.81
N LEU A 152 -1.72 -4.99 -4.20
CA LEU A 152 -0.60 -5.19 -3.27
C LEU A 152 -0.56 -4.11 -2.20
N MET A 153 -0.67 -2.85 -2.63
CA MET A 153 -0.66 -1.71 -1.74
C MET A 153 -1.80 -1.74 -0.72
N SER A 154 -3.03 -1.98 -1.19
CA SER A 154 -4.20 -2.07 -0.33
C SER A 154 -4.17 -3.28 0.60
N PHE A 155 -3.64 -4.41 0.14
CA PHE A 155 -3.53 -5.62 0.93
C PHE A 155 -2.50 -5.46 2.07
N ILE A 156 -1.33 -4.86 1.79
CA ILE A 156 -0.29 -4.62 2.80
C ILE A 156 -0.81 -3.68 3.89
N LEU A 157 -1.54 -2.63 3.53
CA LEU A 157 -2.16 -1.72 4.50
C LEU A 157 -3.26 -2.40 5.33
N GLU A 158 -4.06 -3.26 4.69
CA GLU A 158 -5.07 -4.07 5.38
C GLU A 158 -4.43 -5.08 6.35
N GLU A 159 -3.29 -5.67 5.98
CA GLU A 159 -2.57 -6.63 6.82
C GLU A 159 -2.11 -5.99 8.14
N VAL A 160 -1.72 -4.71 8.15
CA VAL A 160 -1.41 -3.98 9.40
C VAL A 160 -2.61 -4.00 10.34
N ARG A 161 -3.79 -3.70 9.80
CA ARG A 161 -5.07 -3.67 10.53
C ARG A 161 -5.39 -5.06 11.09
N ILE A 162 -5.38 -6.09 10.24
CA ILE A 162 -5.64 -7.49 10.62
C ILE A 162 -4.66 -7.94 11.71
N GLN A 163 -3.38 -7.61 11.58
CA GLN A 163 -2.38 -7.98 12.58
C GLN A 163 -2.52 -7.18 13.88
N SER A 164 -3.20 -6.05 13.89
CA SER A 164 -3.44 -5.31 15.15
C SER A 164 -4.74 -5.73 15.86
N ASP A 165 -5.70 -6.29 15.13
CA ASP A 165 -7.09 -6.51 15.58
C ASP A 165 -7.23 -7.60 16.66
N ASP A 166 -6.35 -8.59 16.66
CA ASP A 166 -6.29 -9.70 17.63
C ASP A 166 -5.47 -9.37 18.90
N LEU A 167 -4.75 -8.26 18.94
CA LEU A 167 -3.96 -7.86 20.11
C LEU A 167 -4.81 -7.68 21.40
N PRO A 168 -6.00 -7.05 21.38
CA PRO A 168 -6.83 -6.91 22.58
C PRO A 168 -7.22 -8.28 23.16
N GLU A 169 -7.56 -9.24 22.31
CA GLU A 169 -7.93 -10.60 22.71
C GLU A 169 -6.74 -11.32 23.36
N LEU A 170 -5.54 -11.22 22.77
CA LEU A 170 -4.32 -11.80 23.35
C LEU A 170 -3.98 -11.26 24.74
N ILE A 171 -4.24 -9.98 24.99
CA ILE A 171 -4.00 -9.35 26.29
C ILE A 171 -5.07 -9.76 27.29
N TYR A 172 -6.32 -9.90 26.85
CA TYR A 172 -7.41 -10.38 27.69
C TYR A 172 -7.16 -11.80 28.22
N PHE A 173 -6.57 -12.68 27.41
CA PHE A 173 -6.25 -14.07 27.76
C PHE A 173 -4.98 -14.27 28.60
N MET A 174 -4.31 -13.20 29.03
CA MET A 174 -3.21 -13.33 29.99
C MET A 174 -3.72 -13.89 31.33
N PRO A 175 -2.89 -14.61 32.12
CA PRO A 175 -3.29 -15.18 33.41
C PRO A 175 -3.34 -14.12 34.52
N TRP A 176 -4.16 -13.07 34.33
CA TRP A 176 -4.19 -11.88 35.17
C TRP A 176 -5.00 -12.04 36.45
N GLU A 177 -5.75 -13.14 36.61
CA GLU A 177 -6.63 -13.42 37.75
C GLU A 177 -5.86 -13.44 39.07
N ASN A 178 -4.61 -13.91 39.05
CA ASN A 178 -3.76 -14.07 40.22
C ASN A 178 -2.84 -12.87 40.50
N TRP A 179 -2.83 -11.85 39.64
CA TRP A 179 -1.94 -10.69 39.82
C TRP A 179 -2.43 -9.71 40.89
N SER A 180 -1.50 -8.90 41.42
CA SER A 180 -1.82 -7.78 42.31
C SER A 180 -2.82 -6.79 41.70
N LEU A 181 -3.53 -6.06 42.56
CA LEU A 181 -4.51 -5.05 42.16
C LEU A 181 -3.90 -3.96 41.25
N ASN A 182 -2.63 -3.59 41.50
CA ASN A 182 -1.93 -2.59 40.70
C ASN A 182 -1.67 -3.10 39.27
N ASN A 183 -1.25 -4.36 39.12
CA ASN A 183 -1.01 -4.99 37.82
C ASN A 183 -2.33 -5.17 37.03
N LYS A 184 -3.42 -5.57 37.70
CA LYS A 184 -4.77 -5.64 37.10
C LYS A 184 -5.25 -4.29 36.58
N LYS A 185 -5.08 -3.21 37.35
CA LYS A 185 -5.43 -1.85 36.91
C LYS A 185 -4.63 -1.44 35.66
N MET A 186 -3.33 -1.77 35.63
CA MET A 186 -2.47 -1.46 34.49
C MET A 186 -2.86 -2.24 33.24
N LEU A 187 -3.26 -3.51 33.39
CA LEU A 187 -3.78 -4.33 32.29
C LEU A 187 -5.05 -3.73 31.68
N VAL A 188 -6.00 -3.30 32.50
CA VAL A 188 -7.24 -2.64 32.03
C VAL A 188 -6.93 -1.38 31.21
N LEU A 189 -5.96 -0.58 31.65
CA LEU A 189 -5.52 0.61 30.90
C LEU A 189 -4.92 0.25 29.54
N ILE A 190 -4.14 -0.83 29.46
CA ILE A 190 -3.61 -1.34 28.18
C ILE A 190 -4.75 -1.80 27.27
N LEU A 191 -5.69 -2.60 27.80
CA LEU A 191 -6.84 -3.12 27.06
C LEU A 191 -7.65 -1.99 26.44
N LEU A 192 -7.93 -0.93 27.20
CA LEU A 192 -8.61 0.25 26.67
C LEU A 192 -7.81 0.94 25.57
N ARG A 193 -6.48 0.96 25.69
CA ARG A 193 -5.60 1.66 24.74
C ARG A 193 -5.36 0.90 23.43
N ILE A 194 -5.48 -0.42 23.44
CA ILE A 194 -5.19 -1.28 22.28
C ILE A 194 -6.42 -1.61 21.43
N GLN A 195 -7.62 -1.43 21.99
CA GLN A 195 -8.89 -1.61 21.28
C GLN A 195 -9.10 -0.74 20.03
N PRO A 196 -8.64 0.53 19.97
CA PRO A 196 -8.81 1.33 18.77
C PRO A 196 -8.09 0.69 17.57
N GLU A 197 -8.83 0.49 16.49
CA GLU A 197 -8.33 -0.10 15.25
C GLU A 197 -7.17 0.71 14.66
N LEU A 198 -6.06 0.02 14.33
CA LEU A 198 -4.91 0.61 13.66
C LEU A 198 -5.12 0.64 12.13
N ALA A 199 -6.10 1.41 11.68
CA ALA A 199 -6.44 1.58 10.27
C ALA A 199 -5.70 2.76 9.64
N PHE A 200 -5.04 2.53 8.51
CA PHE A 200 -4.25 3.57 7.83
C PHE A 200 -5.17 4.64 7.24
N VAL A 201 -5.06 5.88 7.71
CA VAL A 201 -5.82 7.02 7.22
C VAL A 201 -4.95 7.82 6.25
N ALA A 202 -5.26 7.73 4.97
CA ALA A 202 -4.62 8.51 3.94
C ALA A 202 -5.11 9.96 3.93
N ALA A 203 -4.44 10.82 3.15
CA ALA A 203 -4.79 12.23 3.05
C ALA A 203 -6.26 12.40 2.60
N GLY A 204 -6.97 13.35 3.24
CA GLY A 204 -8.41 13.57 3.00
C GLY A 204 -9.34 12.68 3.85
N GLY A 205 -8.81 11.92 4.81
CA GLY A 205 -9.61 11.10 5.72
C GLY A 205 -10.04 9.75 5.15
N LEU A 206 -9.52 9.38 3.97
CA LEU A 206 -9.79 8.10 3.34
C LEU A 206 -9.09 6.98 4.12
N ARG A 207 -9.86 6.06 4.69
CA ARG A 207 -9.31 4.84 5.30
C ARG A 207 -8.81 3.92 4.18
N ALA A 208 -7.48 3.83 4.05
CA ALA A 208 -6.82 2.99 3.07
C ALA A 208 -6.97 1.50 3.42
N GLY A 209 -7.00 0.65 2.38
CA GLY A 209 -7.17 -0.80 2.54
C GLY A 209 -7.99 -1.38 1.39
N VAL A 210 -8.58 -2.56 1.62
CA VAL A 210 -9.30 -3.33 0.58
C VAL A 210 -10.60 -2.64 0.11
N ARG A 211 -11.20 -1.79 0.95
CA ARG A 211 -12.45 -1.08 0.63
C ARG A 211 -12.26 -0.05 -0.50
N PRO A 212 -11.37 0.96 -0.40
CA PRO A 212 -11.06 1.85 -1.52
C PRO A 212 -10.63 1.12 -2.80
N MET A 213 -9.79 0.10 -2.68
CA MET A 213 -9.34 -0.75 -3.79
C MET A 213 -10.53 -1.32 -4.59
N THR A 214 -11.45 -1.97 -3.88
CA THR A 214 -12.66 -2.56 -4.47
C THR A 214 -13.53 -1.49 -5.13
N SER A 215 -13.63 -0.32 -4.51
CA SER A 215 -14.38 0.81 -5.09
C SER A 215 -13.73 1.29 -6.40
N ILE A 216 -12.42 1.46 -6.43
CA ILE A 216 -11.67 1.90 -7.62
C ILE A 216 -11.85 0.90 -8.76
N ILE A 217 -11.68 -0.40 -8.49
CA ILE A 217 -11.87 -1.45 -9.50
C ILE A 217 -13.30 -1.42 -10.03
N LYS A 218 -14.31 -1.35 -9.15
CA LYS A 218 -15.72 -1.27 -9.56
C LYS A 218 -16.00 -0.03 -10.42
N SER A 219 -15.55 1.14 -9.99
CA SER A 219 -15.71 2.40 -10.74
C SER A 219 -15.07 2.32 -12.12
N THR A 220 -13.86 1.75 -12.19
CA THR A 220 -13.12 1.57 -13.45
C THR A 220 -13.88 0.67 -14.42
N PHE A 221 -14.39 -0.48 -13.94
CA PHE A 221 -15.23 -1.37 -14.76
C PHE A 221 -16.56 -0.72 -15.15
N SER A 222 -17.24 -0.02 -14.24
CA SER A 222 -18.49 0.69 -14.54
C SER A 222 -18.29 1.75 -15.62
N TYR A 223 -17.20 2.51 -15.56
CA TYR A 223 -16.86 3.51 -16.57
C TYR A 223 -16.58 2.86 -17.93
N TYR A 224 -15.83 1.76 -17.96
CA TYR A 224 -15.59 0.98 -19.17
C TYR A 224 -16.90 0.48 -19.81
N VAL A 225 -17.81 -0.10 -19.01
CA VAL A 225 -19.10 -0.59 -19.51
C VAL A 225 -19.95 0.55 -20.07
N MET A 226 -20.03 1.68 -19.36
CA MET A 226 -20.77 2.86 -19.79
C MET A 226 -20.27 3.38 -21.14
N LEU A 227 -18.96 3.59 -21.28
CA LEU A 227 -18.35 4.02 -22.55
C LEU A 227 -18.63 3.01 -23.67
N LYS A 228 -18.54 1.72 -23.36
CA LYS A 228 -18.83 0.66 -24.32
C LYS A 228 -20.28 0.66 -24.81
N SER A 229 -21.24 0.94 -23.94
CA SER A 229 -22.64 1.08 -24.35
C SER A 229 -22.85 2.32 -25.22
N SER A 230 -22.31 3.48 -24.83
CA SER A 230 -22.53 4.75 -25.55
C SER A 230 -21.89 4.81 -26.93
N MET A 231 -20.80 4.08 -27.18
CA MET A 231 -20.18 4.00 -28.51
C MET A 231 -20.83 2.97 -29.45
N ARG A 232 -21.78 2.17 -28.95
CA ARG A 232 -22.48 1.14 -29.73
C ARG A 232 -23.81 1.64 -30.30
N GLU A 233 -24.29 2.77 -29.80
CA GLU A 233 -25.37 3.60 -30.39
C GLU A 233 -24.79 4.52 -31.46
#